data_AF-A0A6L9L8W3-F1
#
_entry.id   AF-A0A6L9L8W3-F1
#
_cell.length_a   1.000
_cell.length_b   1.000
_cell.length_c   1.000
_cell.angle_alpha   90.00
_cell.angle_beta   90.00
_cell.angle_gamma   90.00
#
_symmetry.space_group_name_H-M   'P 1'
#
loop_
_entity.id
_entity.type
_entity.pdbx_description
1 polymer ?
#
loop_
_entity_poly.entity_id
_entity_poly.type
_entity_poly.pdbx_seq_one_letter_code
_entity_poly.pdbx_strand_id
1 'polypeptide(L)'
;MNNVKKESGLTMLPGQLEPVKVGRRLFLRYAGAAVAGGAVLSSCKDEENPTTVPSTVDLGTGDIGILNYAYALEQLEAAFYDQVIKTPYTGMTDAEKTLLTDIRDHEIIHREFFRAAIPAANRIADLSPNFTAINFSDRASVLGTAKAFEDLGVAAYNGAGPLIKDATYLTLAGKIVSVEARHAAAIRDLLNPKSADFAGDDIVAPTTGLDPATKPADILPTAQKYVATPLSGASLPTA
;
A
#
# COMPACT_ATOMS: atom_id res chain seq x y z
N MET A 1 -40.07 17.26 44.67
CA MET A 1 -38.99 16.40 44.17
C MET A 1 -38.80 16.70 42.69
N ASN A 2 -37.91 17.66 42.38
CA ASN A 2 -37.59 18.07 41.01
C ASN A 2 -36.14 17.71 40.73
N ASN A 3 -35.93 16.91 39.68
CA ASN A 3 -34.64 16.37 39.27
C ASN A 3 -33.88 17.44 38.48
N VAL A 4 -32.91 18.10 39.12
CA VAL A 4 -31.99 19.04 38.47
C VAL A 4 -30.86 18.23 37.82
N LYS A 5 -30.82 18.22 36.49
CA LYS A 5 -29.67 17.72 35.73
C LYS A 5 -28.45 18.58 36.06
N LYS A 6 -27.40 17.94 36.56
CA LYS A 6 -26.09 18.53 36.81
C LYS A 6 -25.34 18.61 35.47
N GLU A 7 -25.37 19.77 34.81
CA GLU A 7 -24.45 20.04 33.71
C GLU A 7 -23.05 20.24 34.30
N SER A 8 -22.16 19.29 34.03
CA SER A 8 -20.74 19.40 34.34
C SER A 8 -20.06 20.20 33.22
N GLY A 9 -19.90 21.51 33.44
CA GLY A 9 -19.01 22.32 32.63
C GLY A 9 -17.56 21.86 32.81
N LEU A 10 -16.97 21.30 31.76
CA LEU A 10 -15.53 21.25 31.58
C LEU A 10 -15.16 22.23 30.47
N THR A 11 -14.54 23.33 30.85
CA THR A 11 -13.79 24.23 29.97
C THR A 11 -12.61 23.45 29.39
N MET A 12 -12.65 23.16 28.08
CA MET A 12 -11.58 22.50 27.34
C MET A 12 -10.49 23.52 27.01
N LEU A 13 -9.24 23.21 27.37
CA LEU A 13 -8.06 23.92 26.92
C LEU A 13 -7.78 23.59 25.43
N PRO A 14 -7.30 24.54 24.61
CA PRO A 14 -7.01 24.27 23.21
C PRO A 14 -5.74 23.41 23.09
N GLY A 15 -5.86 22.20 22.53
CA GLY A 15 -4.68 21.39 22.16
C GLY A 15 -4.74 19.87 22.36
N GLN A 16 -5.89 19.25 22.65
CA GLN A 16 -5.99 17.78 22.67
C GLN A 16 -6.91 17.29 21.54
N LEU A 17 -6.31 16.62 20.56
CA LEU A 17 -7.05 15.87 19.54
C LEU A 17 -7.52 14.55 20.17
N GLU A 18 -8.83 14.43 20.36
CA GLU A 18 -9.46 13.15 20.68
C GLU A 18 -9.19 12.14 19.54
N PRO A 19 -8.89 10.86 19.85
CA PRO A 19 -8.69 9.84 18.84
C PRO A 19 -9.97 9.68 18.01
N VAL A 20 -9.89 10.05 16.74
CA VAL A 20 -11.00 9.87 15.79
C VAL A 20 -11.21 8.37 15.59
N LYS A 21 -12.17 7.82 16.34
CA LYS A 21 -12.73 6.49 16.04
C LYS A 21 -13.40 6.57 14.68
N VAL A 22 -12.73 6.04 13.65
CA VAL A 22 -13.29 5.92 12.30
C VAL A 22 -14.50 5.00 12.37
N GLY A 23 -15.69 5.60 12.43
CA GLY A 23 -16.94 4.87 12.48
C GLY A 23 -17.16 4.17 11.16
N ARG A 24 -17.42 2.86 11.19
CA ARG A 24 -17.90 2.01 10.06
C ARG A 24 -19.07 2.64 9.27
N ARG A 25 -19.76 3.61 9.86
CA ARG A 25 -20.89 4.37 9.31
C ARG A 25 -20.47 5.48 8.32
N LEU A 26 -19.24 5.97 8.40
CA LEU A 26 -18.69 6.95 7.44
C LEU A 26 -18.22 6.25 6.15
N PHE A 27 -17.66 5.04 6.28
CA PHE A 27 -17.29 4.17 5.15
C PHE A 27 -18.51 3.82 4.28
N LEU A 28 -19.66 3.50 4.90
CA LEU A 28 -20.91 3.21 4.18
C LEU A 28 -21.56 4.42 3.50
N ARG A 29 -21.17 5.66 3.83
CA ARG A 29 -21.67 6.88 3.16
C ARG A 29 -20.98 7.17 1.82
N TYR A 30 -19.82 6.59 1.56
CA TYR A 30 -19.09 6.73 0.30
C TYR A 30 -19.29 5.55 -0.67
N ALA A 31 -19.98 4.47 -0.25
CA ALA A 31 -20.17 3.26 -1.06
C ALA A 31 -21.56 3.14 -1.74
N GLY A 32 -22.42 4.16 -1.66
CA GLY A 32 -23.84 4.05 -2.03
C GLY A 32 -24.30 4.98 -3.16
N ALA A 33 -23.75 4.85 -4.37
CA ALA A 33 -24.34 5.44 -5.58
C ALA A 33 -23.84 4.77 -6.87
N ALA A 34 -24.32 3.55 -7.18
CA ALA A 34 -24.38 3.03 -8.55
C ALA A 34 -25.51 1.99 -8.63
N VAL A 35 -26.61 2.37 -9.29
CA VAL A 35 -27.83 1.58 -9.47
C VAL A 35 -27.82 0.91 -10.84
N ALA A 36 -28.19 -0.38 -10.86
CA ALA A 36 -28.84 -1.18 -11.90
C ALA A 36 -28.27 -1.22 -13.34
N GLY A 37 -28.02 -2.45 -13.83
CA GLY A 37 -27.85 -2.70 -15.27
C GLY A 37 -27.62 -4.17 -15.64
N GLY A 38 -28.71 -4.91 -15.85
CA GLY A 38 -28.89 -5.96 -16.88
C GLY A 38 -27.87 -7.11 -17.01
N ALA A 39 -28.32 -8.32 -16.68
CA ALA A 39 -27.73 -9.56 -17.17
C ALA A 39 -27.99 -9.74 -18.68
N VAL A 40 -26.93 -10.05 -19.45
CA VAL A 40 -27.04 -10.73 -20.75
C VAL A 40 -26.07 -11.90 -20.74
N LEU A 41 -26.61 -13.10 -20.54
CA LEU A 41 -25.90 -14.36 -20.77
C LEU A 41 -25.91 -14.63 -22.27
N SER A 42 -24.77 -14.51 -22.93
CA SER A 42 -24.59 -15.00 -24.31
C SER A 42 -23.65 -16.20 -24.30
N SER A 43 -24.23 -17.35 -24.63
CA SER A 43 -23.56 -18.62 -24.91
C SER A 43 -23.02 -18.60 -26.34
N CYS A 44 -21.76 -19.00 -26.54
CA CYS A 44 -21.37 -20.02 -27.53
C CYS A 44 -19.87 -20.30 -27.48
N LYS A 45 -19.55 -21.58 -27.73
CA LYS A 45 -18.27 -22.27 -27.64
C LYS A 45 -17.31 -21.85 -28.75
N ASP A 46 -16.02 -21.82 -28.43
CA ASP A 46 -14.95 -22.47 -29.20
C ASP A 46 -13.80 -22.79 -28.23
N GLU A 47 -13.44 -24.07 -28.15
CA GLU A 47 -12.34 -24.63 -27.36
C GLU A 47 -11.03 -24.50 -28.16
N GLU A 48 -10.52 -23.28 -28.30
CA GLU A 48 -9.09 -23.06 -28.47
C GLU A 48 -8.55 -22.83 -27.08
N ASN A 49 -7.60 -23.65 -26.61
CA ASN A 49 -6.90 -23.41 -25.35
C ASN A 49 -6.05 -22.14 -25.55
N PRO A 50 -6.53 -20.95 -25.15
CA PRO A 50 -5.73 -19.76 -25.33
C PRO A 50 -4.76 -19.85 -24.16
N THR A 51 -3.47 -20.01 -24.43
CA THR A 51 -2.50 -19.47 -23.48
C THR A 51 -2.78 -17.98 -23.42
N THR A 52 -3.72 -17.58 -22.57
CA THR A 52 -4.08 -16.21 -22.26
C THR A 52 -2.86 -15.65 -21.57
N VAL A 53 -1.94 -15.11 -22.37
CA VAL A 53 -0.92 -14.22 -21.85
C VAL A 53 -1.71 -13.13 -21.13
N PRO A 54 -1.53 -12.94 -19.81
CA PRO A 54 -2.24 -11.90 -19.10
C PRO A 54 -1.99 -10.58 -19.83
N SER A 55 -3.06 -9.91 -20.25
CA SER A 55 -2.95 -8.62 -20.93
C SER A 55 -2.20 -7.66 -20.01
N THR A 56 -1.16 -7.01 -20.54
CA THR A 56 -0.37 -6.02 -19.81
C THR A 56 -1.26 -4.94 -19.21
N VAL A 57 -1.07 -4.64 -17.92
CA VAL A 57 -1.71 -3.55 -17.22
C VAL A 57 -0.92 -2.27 -17.49
N ASP A 58 -1.49 -1.37 -18.29
CA ASP A 58 -0.97 -0.01 -18.44
C ASP A 58 -1.35 0.82 -17.21
N LEU A 59 -0.35 1.41 -16.56
CA LEU A 59 -0.56 2.26 -15.39
C LEU A 59 -1.16 3.61 -15.78
N GLY A 60 -1.08 4.01 -17.04
CA GLY A 60 -1.64 5.27 -17.55
C GLY A 60 -0.64 6.42 -17.52
N THR A 61 -1.14 7.66 -17.52
CA THR A 61 -0.32 8.87 -17.70
C THR A 61 -0.69 9.99 -16.73
N GLY A 62 0.18 10.99 -16.63
CA GLY A 62 0.04 12.12 -15.70
C GLY A 62 -0.06 11.67 -14.24
N ASP A 63 -0.68 12.49 -13.41
CA ASP A 63 -0.83 12.19 -11.99
C ASP A 63 -1.66 10.91 -11.74
N ILE A 64 -2.69 10.65 -12.55
CA ILE A 64 -3.48 9.41 -12.43
C ILE A 64 -2.60 8.19 -12.71
N GLY A 65 -1.67 8.29 -13.66
CA GLY A 65 -0.67 7.26 -13.90
C GLY A 65 0.20 7.00 -12.68
N ILE A 66 0.68 8.06 -12.04
CA ILE A 66 1.48 7.95 -10.80
C ILE A 66 0.65 7.37 -9.63
N LEU A 67 -0.63 7.72 -9.52
CA LEU A 67 -1.51 7.12 -8.51
C LEU A 67 -1.77 5.63 -8.78
N ASN A 68 -1.97 5.23 -10.04
CA ASN A 68 -2.09 3.81 -10.40
C ASN A 68 -0.77 3.05 -10.16
N TYR A 69 0.37 3.69 -10.38
CA TYR A 69 1.68 3.14 -10.03
C TYR A 69 1.78 2.88 -8.53
N ALA A 70 1.44 3.85 -7.68
CA ALA A 70 1.39 3.64 -6.23
C ALA A 70 0.38 2.54 -5.88
N TYR A 71 -0.85 2.60 -6.41
CA TYR A 71 -1.88 1.59 -6.19
C TYR A 71 -1.45 0.17 -6.57
N ALA A 72 -0.61 0.00 -7.61
CA ALA A 72 -0.06 -1.30 -7.97
C ALA A 72 0.87 -1.85 -6.87
N LEU A 73 1.72 -1.01 -6.29
CA LEU A 73 2.64 -1.40 -5.22
C LEU A 73 1.88 -1.73 -3.93
N GLU A 74 0.95 -0.86 -3.52
CA GLU A 74 0.10 -1.07 -2.33
C GLU A 74 -0.74 -2.34 -2.41
N GLN A 75 -1.19 -2.73 -3.61
CA GLN A 75 -1.87 -4.01 -3.80
C GLN A 75 -0.97 -5.20 -3.50
N LEU A 76 0.31 -5.13 -3.86
CA LEU A 76 1.28 -6.19 -3.61
C LEU A 76 1.61 -6.30 -2.13
N GLU A 77 1.84 -5.17 -1.47
CA GLU A 77 2.16 -5.11 -0.04
C GLU A 77 0.98 -5.59 0.80
N ALA A 78 -0.23 -5.10 0.52
CA ALA A 78 -1.44 -5.58 1.17
C ALA A 78 -1.65 -7.10 0.98
N ALA A 79 -1.46 -7.61 -0.24
CA ALA A 79 -1.59 -9.04 -0.52
C ALA A 79 -0.51 -9.88 0.19
N PHE A 80 0.72 -9.37 0.28
CA PHE A 80 1.82 -10.03 0.96
C PHE A 80 1.55 -10.13 2.46
N TYR A 81 1.22 -9.03 3.13
CA TYR A 81 0.93 -9.06 4.57
C TYR A 81 -0.35 -9.82 4.91
N ASP A 82 -1.37 -9.79 4.03
CA ASP A 82 -2.54 -10.68 4.15
C ASP A 82 -2.10 -12.14 4.16
N GLN A 83 -1.19 -12.53 3.27
CA GLN A 83 -0.65 -13.89 3.22
C GLN A 83 0.19 -14.22 4.47
N VAL A 84 1.03 -13.30 4.94
CA VAL A 84 1.83 -13.48 6.17
C VAL A 84 0.95 -13.78 7.38
N ILE A 85 -0.15 -13.03 7.57
CA ILE A 85 -1.05 -13.24 8.71
C ILE A 85 -1.94 -14.49 8.52
N LYS A 86 -2.32 -14.81 7.28
CA LYS A 86 -3.08 -16.02 6.95
C LYS A 86 -2.26 -17.29 7.17
N THR A 87 -0.96 -17.25 6.89
CA THR A 87 -0.02 -18.36 7.10
C THR A 87 1.21 -17.90 7.89
N PRO A 88 1.08 -17.75 9.23
CA PRO A 88 2.19 -17.35 10.07
C PRO A 88 3.39 -18.30 9.94
N TYR A 89 4.60 -17.76 9.83
CA TYR A 89 5.83 -18.55 9.79
C TYR A 89 6.09 -19.27 11.12
N THR A 90 6.93 -20.31 11.06
CA THR A 90 7.30 -21.09 12.25
C THR A 90 8.03 -20.20 13.27
N GLY A 91 7.54 -20.20 14.51
CA GLY A 91 8.15 -19.43 15.60
C GLY A 91 7.77 -17.94 15.64
N MET A 92 6.79 -17.50 14.85
CA MET A 92 6.24 -16.14 14.96
C MET A 92 5.76 -15.86 16.39
N THR A 93 6.34 -14.85 17.01
CA THR A 93 5.97 -14.38 18.35
C THR A 93 4.69 -13.55 18.31
N ASP A 94 4.02 -13.38 19.45
CA ASP A 94 2.84 -12.52 19.55
C ASP A 94 3.16 -11.05 19.23
N ALA A 95 4.37 -10.60 19.57
CA ALA A 95 4.84 -9.25 19.26
C ALA A 95 5.01 -9.05 17.74
N GLU A 96 5.64 -10.00 17.05
CA GLU A 96 5.77 -9.99 15.59
C GLU A 96 4.41 -10.06 14.92
N LYS A 97 3.53 -10.95 15.38
CA LYS A 97 2.19 -11.06 14.84
C LYS A 97 1.39 -9.76 14.98
N THR A 98 1.52 -9.08 16.11
CA THR A 98 0.87 -7.78 16.34
C THR A 98 1.43 -6.74 15.38
N LEU A 99 2.75 -6.57 15.33
CA LEU A 99 3.40 -5.60 14.44
C LEU A 99 3.04 -5.85 12.96
N LEU A 100 3.17 -7.08 12.49
CA LEU A 100 2.87 -7.45 11.10
C LEU A 100 1.36 -7.33 10.78
N THR A 101 0.50 -7.45 11.79
CA THR A 101 -0.94 -7.20 11.65
C THR A 101 -1.23 -5.71 11.50
N ASP A 102 -0.55 -4.87 12.29
CA ASP A 102 -0.71 -3.41 12.18
C ASP A 102 -0.22 -2.91 10.82
N ILE A 103 0.93 -3.39 10.33
CA ILE A 103 1.43 -3.07 8.99
C ILE A 103 0.44 -3.53 7.92
N ARG A 104 -0.04 -4.78 7.97
CA ARG A 104 -1.09 -5.28 7.07
C ARG A 104 -2.28 -4.33 7.00
N ASP A 105 -2.77 -3.87 8.15
CA ASP A 105 -3.95 -3.02 8.21
C ASP A 105 -3.68 -1.65 7.58
N HIS A 106 -2.46 -1.12 7.70
CA HIS A 106 -2.05 0.10 7.00
C HIS A 106 -1.96 -0.13 5.48
N GLU A 107 -1.35 -1.23 5.01
CA GLU A 107 -1.26 -1.52 3.57
C GLU A 107 -2.64 -1.69 2.92
N ILE A 108 -3.58 -2.33 3.63
CA ILE A 108 -4.97 -2.40 3.19
C ILE A 108 -5.58 -0.99 3.10
N ILE A 109 -5.33 -0.14 4.10
CA ILE A 109 -5.82 1.24 4.09
C ILE A 109 -5.22 2.04 2.93
N HIS A 110 -3.92 1.92 2.65
CA HIS A 110 -3.28 2.58 1.52
C HIS A 110 -3.87 2.11 0.19
N ARG A 111 -4.00 0.79 -0.02
CA ARG A 111 -4.65 0.21 -1.19
C ARG A 111 -6.08 0.75 -1.37
N GLU A 112 -6.92 0.68 -0.34
CA GLU A 112 -8.31 1.14 -0.42
C GLU A 112 -8.41 2.65 -0.59
N PHE A 113 -7.46 3.40 -0.05
CA PHE A 113 -7.35 4.84 -0.26
C PHE A 113 -7.16 5.17 -1.74
N PHE A 114 -6.16 4.56 -2.40
CA PHE A 114 -5.96 4.78 -3.84
C PHE A 114 -7.14 4.25 -4.67
N ARG A 115 -7.71 3.11 -4.28
CA ARG A 115 -8.91 2.58 -4.93
C ARG A 115 -10.04 3.61 -4.96
N ALA A 116 -10.23 4.34 -3.86
CA ALA A 116 -11.23 5.40 -3.75
C ALA A 116 -10.80 6.72 -4.44
N ALA A 117 -9.51 7.07 -4.39
CA ALA A 117 -8.99 8.32 -4.94
C ALA A 117 -8.91 8.32 -6.48
N ILE A 118 -8.67 7.16 -7.10
CA ILE A 118 -8.52 7.04 -8.55
C ILE A 118 -9.91 6.88 -9.20
N PRO A 119 -10.27 7.71 -10.20
CA PRO A 119 -11.51 7.56 -10.94
C PRO A 119 -11.66 6.14 -11.50
N ALA A 120 -12.81 5.50 -11.28
CA ALA A 120 -13.02 4.10 -11.61
C ALA A 120 -12.79 3.77 -13.10
N ALA A 121 -13.01 4.73 -14.00
CA ALA A 121 -12.75 4.57 -15.43
C ALA A 121 -11.27 4.47 -15.80
N ASN A 122 -10.37 4.96 -14.94
CA ASN A 122 -8.93 5.04 -15.19
C ASN A 122 -8.12 4.15 -14.22
N ARG A 123 -8.79 3.51 -13.26
CA ARG A 123 -8.13 2.70 -12.23
C ARG A 123 -7.74 1.35 -12.80
N ILE A 124 -6.51 0.93 -12.53
CA ILE A 124 -6.07 -0.42 -12.88
C ILE A 124 -6.91 -1.49 -12.17
N ALA A 125 -7.04 -2.65 -12.79
CA ALA A 125 -7.72 -3.80 -12.20
C ALA A 125 -6.91 -4.35 -11.00
N ASP A 126 -7.57 -5.19 -10.21
CA ASP A 126 -6.92 -5.84 -9.09
C ASP A 126 -5.81 -6.79 -9.61
N LEU A 127 -4.61 -6.66 -9.07
CA LEU A 127 -3.44 -7.43 -9.50
C LEU A 127 -3.45 -8.83 -8.89
N SER A 128 -2.99 -9.82 -9.66
CA SER A 128 -2.75 -11.17 -9.15
C SER A 128 -1.31 -11.29 -8.65
N PRO A 129 -1.08 -11.49 -7.34
CA PRO A 129 0.27 -11.62 -6.81
C PRO A 129 0.93 -12.92 -7.28
N ASN A 130 2.24 -12.87 -7.47
CA ASN A 130 3.11 -14.00 -7.74
C ASN A 130 4.15 -14.13 -6.62
N PHE A 131 3.80 -14.86 -5.56
CA PHE A 131 4.68 -15.05 -4.41
C PHE A 131 5.38 -16.41 -4.39
N THR A 132 5.52 -17.07 -5.54
CA THR A 132 6.11 -18.43 -5.60
C THR A 132 7.57 -18.48 -5.14
N ALA A 133 8.27 -17.35 -5.15
CA ALA A 133 9.65 -17.24 -4.67
C ALA A 133 9.77 -17.04 -3.15
N ILE A 134 8.65 -16.81 -2.43
CA ILE A 134 8.63 -16.48 -1.02
C ILE A 134 8.29 -17.74 -0.21
N ASN A 135 9.14 -18.12 0.74
CA ASN A 135 8.82 -19.17 1.69
C ASN A 135 8.12 -18.58 2.93
N PHE A 136 6.79 -18.55 2.91
CA PHE A 136 6.00 -18.01 4.03
C PHE A 136 6.10 -18.81 5.34
N SER A 137 6.70 -20.01 5.33
CA SER A 137 6.91 -20.80 6.56
C SER A 137 8.21 -20.42 7.28
N ASP A 138 9.09 -19.64 6.65
CA ASP A 138 10.41 -19.26 7.15
C ASP A 138 10.46 -17.77 7.54
N ARG A 139 10.88 -17.49 8.78
CA ARG A 139 10.94 -16.12 9.32
C ARG A 139 11.89 -15.23 8.52
N ALA A 140 13.07 -15.73 8.16
CA ALA A 140 14.08 -14.93 7.47
C ALA A 140 13.63 -14.60 6.03
N SER A 141 13.00 -15.55 5.34
CA SER A 141 12.37 -15.33 4.04
C SER A 141 11.28 -14.27 4.13
N VAL A 142 10.36 -14.37 5.09
CA VAL A 142 9.25 -13.41 5.22
C VAL A 142 9.76 -12.02 5.57
N LEU A 143 10.59 -11.88 6.61
CA LEU A 143 11.05 -10.56 7.03
C LEU A 143 12.04 -9.94 6.03
N GLY A 144 12.84 -10.76 5.35
CA GLY A 144 13.69 -10.30 4.25
C GLY A 144 12.87 -9.76 3.07
N THR A 145 11.76 -10.41 2.72
CA THR A 145 10.85 -9.89 1.70
C THR A 145 10.10 -8.64 2.17
N ALA A 146 9.62 -8.62 3.42
CA ALA A 146 8.99 -7.44 4.02
C ALA A 146 9.94 -6.24 3.92
N LYS A 147 11.20 -6.37 4.37
CA LYS A 147 12.20 -5.31 4.25
C LYS A 147 12.35 -4.82 2.81
N ALA A 148 12.42 -5.75 1.86
CA ALA A 148 12.57 -5.40 0.45
C ALA A 148 11.35 -4.66 -0.12
N PHE A 149 10.14 -4.94 0.36
CA PHE A 149 8.92 -4.25 -0.04
C PHE A 149 8.90 -2.84 0.54
N GLU A 150 9.05 -2.70 1.86
CA GLU A 150 9.01 -1.39 2.52
C GLU A 150 10.10 -0.42 1.99
N ASP A 151 11.33 -0.91 1.83
CA ASP A 151 12.43 -0.12 1.26
C ASP A 151 12.13 0.31 -0.18
N LEU A 152 11.51 -0.58 -0.98
CA LEU A 152 11.11 -0.30 -2.36
C LEU A 152 9.97 0.71 -2.39
N GLY A 153 8.98 0.60 -1.50
CA GLY A 153 7.86 1.52 -1.33
C GLY A 153 8.34 2.94 -1.02
N VAL A 154 9.23 3.10 -0.05
CA VAL A 154 9.85 4.40 0.27
C VAL A 154 10.56 5.00 -0.94
N ALA A 155 11.43 4.22 -1.59
CA ALA A 155 12.17 4.67 -2.76
C ALA A 155 11.25 5.05 -3.94
N ALA A 156 10.16 4.28 -4.12
CA ALA A 156 9.15 4.48 -5.14
C ALA A 156 8.37 5.78 -4.94
N TYR A 157 7.88 6.05 -3.73
CA TYR A 157 7.18 7.28 -3.42
C TYR A 157 8.08 8.50 -3.59
N ASN A 158 9.30 8.45 -3.06
CA ASN A 158 10.25 9.55 -3.15
C ASN A 158 10.65 9.85 -4.60
N GLY A 159 10.83 8.82 -5.43
CA GLY A 159 11.16 9.00 -6.84
C GLY A 159 9.98 9.41 -7.71
N ALA A 160 8.75 9.06 -7.33
CA ALA A 160 7.53 9.48 -8.03
C ALA A 160 7.06 10.87 -7.61
N GLY A 161 7.34 11.32 -6.38
CA GLY A 161 6.89 12.60 -5.84
C GLY A 161 7.12 13.80 -6.77
N PRO A 162 8.33 14.02 -7.33
CA PRO A 162 8.61 15.13 -8.25
C PRO A 162 7.81 15.10 -9.56
N LEU A 163 7.23 13.96 -9.92
CA LEU A 163 6.45 13.77 -11.14
C LEU A 163 4.98 14.18 -10.96
N ILE A 164 4.51 14.30 -9.71
CA ILE A 164 3.14 14.68 -9.38
C ILE A 164 2.97 16.20 -9.53
N LYS A 165 1.99 16.63 -10.33
CA LYS A 165 1.73 18.05 -10.60
C LYS A 165 0.64 18.63 -9.68
N ASP A 166 -0.35 17.84 -9.32
CA ASP A 166 -1.40 18.23 -8.37
C ASP A 166 -0.87 18.19 -6.93
N ALA A 167 -0.89 19.35 -6.26
CA ALA A 167 -0.40 19.49 -4.89
C ALA A 167 -1.18 18.65 -3.87
N THR A 168 -2.44 18.32 -4.15
CA THR A 168 -3.25 17.43 -3.31
C THR A 168 -2.68 16.02 -3.36
N TYR A 169 -2.41 15.50 -4.55
CA TYR A 169 -1.81 14.17 -4.70
C TYR A 169 -0.40 14.11 -4.14
N LEU A 170 0.40 15.16 -4.32
CA LEU A 170 1.74 15.24 -3.74
C LEU A 170 1.68 15.21 -2.20
N THR A 171 0.76 15.96 -1.61
CA THR A 171 0.54 15.98 -0.15
C THR A 171 0.10 14.62 0.38
N LEU A 172 -0.74 13.90 -0.38
CA LEU A 172 -1.17 12.55 -0.03
C LEU A 172 -0.02 11.55 -0.10
N ALA A 173 0.73 11.54 -1.20
CA ALA A 173 1.92 10.70 -1.35
C ALA A 173 2.94 10.95 -0.22
N GLY A 174 3.18 12.22 0.13
CA GLY A 174 4.06 12.60 1.24
C GLY A 174 3.62 12.11 2.62
N LYS A 175 2.31 11.89 2.83
CA LYS A 175 1.81 11.30 4.08
C LYS A 175 1.99 9.79 4.12
N ILE A 176 1.77 9.11 2.99
CA ILE A 176 1.91 7.65 2.89
C ILE A 176 3.37 7.26 3.02
N VAL A 177 4.29 7.91 2.30
CA VAL A 177 5.73 7.60 2.41
C VAL A 177 6.29 7.77 3.83
N SER A 178 5.73 8.69 4.62
CA SER A 178 6.09 8.82 6.04
C SER A 178 5.64 7.62 6.89
N VAL A 179 4.57 6.92 6.50
CA VAL A 179 4.12 5.67 7.12
C VAL A 179 5.03 4.53 6.63
N GLU A 180 5.27 4.43 5.32
CA GLU A 180 6.18 3.41 4.74
C GLU A 180 7.56 3.44 5.39
N ALA A 181 8.14 4.63 5.58
CA ALA A 181 9.44 4.75 6.23
C ALA A 181 9.44 4.21 7.67
N ARG A 182 8.31 4.29 8.39
CA ARG A 182 8.17 3.68 9.73
C ARG A 182 8.02 2.16 9.65
N HIS A 183 7.33 1.65 8.64
CA HIS A 183 7.26 0.20 8.42
C HIS A 183 8.63 -0.37 8.08
N ALA A 184 9.36 0.26 7.15
CA ALA A 184 10.74 -0.09 6.80
C ALA A 184 11.63 -0.17 8.05
N ALA A 185 11.61 0.90 8.86
CA ALA A 185 12.40 0.97 10.09
C ALA A 185 12.01 -0.11 11.12
N ALA A 186 10.71 -0.38 11.27
CA ALA A 186 10.21 -1.41 12.18
C ALA A 186 10.60 -2.83 11.74
N ILE A 187 10.50 -3.13 10.45
CA ILE A 187 10.91 -4.44 9.90
C ILE A 187 12.42 -4.62 10.01
N ARG A 188 13.21 -3.56 9.75
CA ARG A 188 14.67 -3.58 9.90
C ARG A 188 15.10 -3.84 11.34
N ASP A 189 14.50 -3.17 12.31
CA ASP A 189 14.77 -3.45 13.74
C ASP A 189 14.30 -4.87 14.12
N LEU A 190 13.19 -5.37 13.58
CA LEU A 190 12.74 -6.74 13.82
C LEU A 190 13.70 -7.80 13.26
N LEU A 191 14.36 -7.51 12.14
CA LEU A 191 15.40 -8.37 11.54
C LEU A 191 16.68 -8.36 12.35
N ASN A 192 17.12 -7.17 12.77
CA ASN A 192 18.38 -6.98 13.49
C ASN A 192 18.21 -6.00 14.66
N PRO A 193 17.66 -6.47 15.80
CA PRO A 193 17.30 -5.60 16.92
C PRO A 193 18.52 -4.92 17.53
N LYS A 194 18.34 -3.65 17.95
CA LYS A 194 19.40 -2.86 18.63
C LYS A 194 20.65 -2.65 17.77
N SER A 195 20.47 -2.57 16.46
CA SER A 195 21.52 -2.26 15.49
C SER A 195 21.31 -0.87 14.87
N ALA A 196 22.17 -0.50 13.92
CA ALA A 196 21.96 0.70 13.11
C ALA A 196 20.93 0.48 11.98
N ASP A 197 20.48 -0.76 11.75
CA ASP A 197 19.67 -1.12 10.57
C ASP A 197 18.32 -0.42 10.54
N PHE A 198 17.79 0.01 11.70
CA PHE A 198 16.56 0.80 11.83
C PHE A 198 16.51 1.99 10.86
N ALA A 199 17.64 2.68 10.66
CA ALA A 199 17.79 3.78 9.72
C ALA A 199 19.25 3.83 9.24
N GLY A 200 19.72 2.71 8.68
CA GLY A 200 21.12 2.52 8.32
C GLY A 200 21.57 3.36 7.13
N ASP A 201 22.88 3.55 7.02
CA ASP A 201 23.52 4.28 5.91
C ASP A 201 23.30 3.61 4.53
N ASP A 202 22.75 2.39 4.50
CA ASP A 202 22.36 1.67 3.28
C ASP A 202 21.09 2.24 2.62
N ILE A 203 20.25 2.93 3.38
CA ILE A 203 19.04 3.61 2.88
C ILE A 203 19.02 5.09 3.20
N VAL A 204 19.61 5.53 4.32
CA VAL A 204 19.77 6.95 4.62
C VAL A 204 21.12 7.44 4.15
N ALA A 205 21.16 8.29 3.13
CA ALA A 205 22.42 8.84 2.64
C ALA A 205 23.13 9.67 3.73
N PRO A 206 24.37 9.32 4.17
CA PRO A 206 25.02 9.99 5.31
C PRO A 206 25.30 11.48 5.10
N THR A 207 25.36 11.92 3.84
CA THR A 207 25.65 13.30 3.46
C THR A 207 24.43 14.21 3.42
N THR A 208 23.24 13.65 3.22
CA THR A 208 21.99 14.41 3.05
C THR A 208 20.94 14.07 4.10
N GLY A 209 21.03 12.92 4.75
CA GLY A 209 20.02 12.40 5.67
C GLY A 209 18.71 12.01 4.97
N LEU A 210 18.76 11.71 3.66
CA LEU A 210 17.58 11.39 2.86
C LEU A 210 17.54 9.90 2.49
N ASP A 211 16.33 9.35 2.49
CA ASP A 211 16.00 8.06 1.88
C ASP A 211 16.25 8.06 0.36
N PRO A 212 16.32 6.88 -0.28
CA PRO A 212 16.50 6.79 -1.71
C PRO A 212 15.27 7.36 -2.45
N ALA A 213 15.50 7.85 -3.66
CA ALA A 213 14.45 8.33 -4.56
C ALA A 213 14.68 7.71 -5.95
N THR A 214 13.88 6.69 -6.28
CA THR A 214 14.10 5.86 -7.47
C THR A 214 12.94 6.01 -8.44
N LYS A 215 13.26 6.28 -9.71
CA LYS A 215 12.24 6.55 -10.73
C LYS A 215 11.34 5.32 -10.94
N PRO A 216 10.05 5.50 -11.27
CA PRO A 216 9.13 4.38 -11.52
C PRO A 216 9.66 3.34 -12.53
N ALA A 217 10.38 3.78 -13.56
CA ALA A 217 10.98 2.90 -14.57
C ALA A 217 11.99 1.90 -13.99
N ASP A 218 12.65 2.25 -12.88
CA ASP A 218 13.66 1.41 -12.21
C ASP A 218 13.03 0.57 -11.07
N ILE A 219 11.87 0.99 -10.54
CA ILE A 219 11.11 0.24 -9.53
C ILE A 219 10.31 -0.91 -10.17
N LEU A 220 9.62 -0.65 -11.28
CA LEU A 220 8.68 -1.59 -11.88
C LEU A 220 9.28 -2.97 -12.22
N PRO A 221 10.52 -3.10 -12.73
CA PRO A 221 11.14 -4.40 -12.95
C PRO A 221 11.32 -5.22 -11.66
N THR A 222 11.49 -4.55 -10.52
CA THR A 222 11.59 -5.21 -9.22
C THR A 222 10.22 -5.67 -8.73
N ALA A 223 9.21 -4.79 -8.81
CA ALA A 223 7.83 -5.12 -8.45
C ALA A 223 7.24 -6.24 -9.34
N GLN A 224 7.59 -6.26 -10.63
CA GLN A 224 7.10 -7.24 -11.60
C GLN A 224 7.39 -8.70 -11.19
N LYS A 225 8.45 -8.94 -10.43
CA LYS A 225 8.80 -10.29 -9.93
C LYS A 225 7.70 -10.88 -9.04
N TYR A 226 6.83 -10.02 -8.49
CA TYR A 226 5.81 -10.37 -7.52
C TYR A 226 4.38 -10.21 -8.07
N VAL A 227 4.21 -9.95 -9.36
CA VAL A 227 2.91 -9.84 -10.04
C VAL A 227 2.87 -10.83 -11.20
N ALA A 228 1.78 -11.59 -11.33
CA ALA A 228 1.60 -12.50 -12.45
C ALA A 228 1.32 -11.77 -13.77
N THR A 229 0.58 -10.65 -13.69
CA THR A 229 0.25 -9.80 -14.83
C THR A 229 1.40 -8.83 -15.14
N PRO A 230 1.81 -8.67 -16.42
CA PRO A 230 2.78 -7.65 -16.79
C PRO A 230 2.29 -6.24 -16.47
N LEU A 231 3.15 -5.40 -15.89
CA LEU A 231 2.92 -3.98 -15.64
C LEU A 231 3.66 -3.15 -16.70
N SER A 232 2.99 -2.13 -17.25
CA SER A 232 3.60 -1.15 -18.15
C SER A 232 3.53 0.24 -17.54
N GLY A 233 4.69 0.82 -17.28
CA GLY A 233 4.87 2.22 -16.94
C GLY A 233 5.25 3.10 -18.12
N ALA A 234 5.11 2.62 -19.37
CA ALA A 234 5.61 3.30 -20.56
C ALA A 234 5.01 4.71 -20.76
N SER A 235 3.80 4.93 -20.26
CA SER A 235 3.05 6.18 -20.37
C SER A 235 3.23 7.10 -19.15
N LEU A 236 4.00 6.68 -18.13
CA LEU A 236 4.23 7.46 -16.92
C LEU A 236 5.09 8.70 -17.21
N PRO A 237 4.85 9.82 -16.51
CA PRO A 237 5.72 10.99 -16.60
C PRO A 237 7.18 10.65 -16.26
N THR A 238 8.13 11.34 -16.90
CA THR A 238 9.57 11.18 -16.64
C THR A 238 10.26 12.45 -16.13
N ALA A 239 9.55 13.59 -16.17
CA ALA A 239 9.96 14.91 -15.70
C ALA A 239 8.73 15.80 -15.42
#